data_AF-A0A662R8K0-F1
#
_entry.id   AF-A0A662R8K0-F1
#
_cell.length_a   1.000
_cell.length_b   1.000
_cell.length_c   1.000
_cell.angle_alpha   90.00
_cell.angle_beta   90.00
_cell.angle_gamma   90.00
#
_symmetry.space_group_name_H-M   'P 1'
#
loop_
_entity.id
_entity.type
_entity.pdbx_description
1 polymer ?
#
loop_
_entity_poly.entity_id
_entity_poly.type
_entity_poly.pdbx_seq_one_letter_code
_entity_poly.pdbx_strand_id
1 'polypeptide(L)'
;AIDADLLAGRRHAVFAAEKAIRAFEEGKNISKNLGIETLLYVAGTRQIERALRFGIKRGENKVALIVIGLEGGKTNAIGELRELISEDPRVIDYTELKKERIVRAFNITPQEIEAVGEEKIPDLVLERVALTGLTR
;
A
#
# COMPACT_ATOMS: atom_id res chain seq x y z
N ALA A 1 7.99 4.85 -1.78
CA ALA A 1 8.15 3.71 -2.70
C ALA A 1 7.75 2.43 -1.98
N ILE A 2 7.03 1.55 -2.66
CA ILE A 2 6.43 0.33 -2.09
C ILE A 2 6.89 -0.87 -2.92
N ASP A 3 7.12 -2.00 -2.26
CA ASP A 3 7.28 -3.31 -2.91
C ASP A 3 5.94 -3.72 -3.55
N ALA A 4 5.87 -3.67 -4.87
CA ALA A 4 4.63 -3.89 -5.61
C ALA A 4 4.11 -5.33 -5.50
N ASP A 5 4.96 -6.29 -5.13
CA ASP A 5 4.53 -7.68 -4.91
C ASP A 5 3.71 -7.84 -3.62
N LEU A 6 3.64 -6.80 -2.78
CA LEU A 6 2.82 -6.73 -1.58
C LEU A 6 1.55 -5.89 -1.77
N LEU A 7 1.28 -5.42 -2.99
CA LEU A 7 0.05 -4.71 -3.34
C LEU A 7 -0.99 -5.65 -3.96
N ALA A 8 -2.21 -5.62 -3.38
CA ALA A 8 -3.38 -6.31 -3.91
C ALA A 8 -4.18 -5.49 -4.95
N GLY A 9 -3.49 -4.77 -5.84
CA GLY A 9 -4.14 -3.99 -6.90
C GLY A 9 -4.14 -2.47 -6.68
N ARG A 10 -4.57 -1.74 -7.73
CA ARG A 10 -4.66 -0.27 -7.70
C ARG A 10 -5.58 0.27 -6.62
N ARG A 11 -6.74 -0.38 -6.40
CA ARG A 11 -7.70 0.01 -5.34
C ARG A 11 -7.05 0.03 -3.97
N HIS A 12 -6.19 -0.95 -3.68
CA HIS A 12 -5.45 -1.02 -2.43
C HIS A 12 -4.54 0.21 -2.22
N ALA A 13 -3.71 0.53 -3.21
CA ALA A 13 -2.78 1.66 -3.11
C ALA A 13 -3.49 3.02 -3.00
N VAL A 14 -4.53 3.25 -3.82
CA VAL A 14 -5.30 4.49 -3.80
C VAL A 14 -6.03 4.65 -2.47
N PHE A 15 -6.73 3.61 -2.01
CA PHE A 15 -7.48 3.67 -0.76
C PHE A 15 -6.56 3.89 0.46
N ALA A 16 -5.39 3.28 0.47
CA ALA A 16 -4.40 3.52 1.52
C ALA A 16 -3.88 4.97 1.53
N ALA A 17 -3.61 5.55 0.36
CA ALA A 17 -3.18 6.94 0.25
C ALA A 17 -4.28 7.91 0.71
N GLU A 18 -5.54 7.68 0.30
CA GLU A 18 -6.69 8.48 0.75
C GLU A 18 -6.86 8.44 2.28
N LYS A 19 -6.74 7.25 2.88
CA LYS A 19 -6.81 7.10 4.34
C LYS A 19 -5.67 7.82 5.06
N ALA A 20 -4.46 7.76 4.52
CA ALA A 20 -3.31 8.46 5.09
C ALA A 20 -3.48 9.99 5.03
N ILE A 21 -3.89 10.52 3.87
CA ILE A 21 -4.17 11.96 3.70
C ILE A 21 -5.24 12.41 4.69
N ARG A 22 -6.35 11.68 4.76
CA ARG A 22 -7.44 12.00 5.69
C ARG A 22 -6.98 11.96 7.15
N ALA A 23 -6.16 10.98 7.54
CA ALA A 23 -5.64 10.91 8.90
C ALA A 23 -4.74 12.12 9.23
N PHE A 24 -3.98 12.62 8.25
CA PHE A 24 -3.19 13.85 8.37
C PHE A 24 -4.08 15.09 8.53
N GLU A 25 -5.08 15.24 7.68
CA GLU A 25 -6.02 16.37 7.72
C GLU A 25 -6.79 16.42 9.05
N GLU A 26 -7.17 15.26 9.58
CA GLU A 26 -7.88 15.15 10.86
C GLU A 26 -6.94 15.19 12.09
N GLY A 27 -5.61 15.27 11.90
CA GLY A 27 -4.64 15.25 13.00
C GLY A 27 -4.62 13.95 13.82
N LYS A 28 -5.06 12.84 13.20
CA LYS A 28 -5.13 11.48 13.81
C LYS A 28 -4.04 10.54 13.29
N ASN A 29 -3.12 11.07 12.50
CA ASN A 29 -2.01 10.34 11.92
C ASN A 29 -1.12 9.71 12.99
N ILE A 30 -0.60 8.52 12.69
CA ILE A 30 0.29 7.77 13.58
C ILE A 30 1.73 8.29 13.44
N SER A 31 2.13 8.64 12.23
CA SER A 31 3.45 9.13 11.87
C SER A 31 3.41 10.59 11.45
N LYS A 32 4.44 11.36 11.81
CA LYS A 32 4.63 12.75 11.37
C LYS A 32 5.02 12.89 9.88
N ASN A 33 5.32 11.78 9.20
CA ASN A 33 5.71 11.77 7.79
C ASN A 33 4.61 11.10 6.95
N LEU A 34 4.04 11.83 5.99
CA LEU A 34 2.92 11.35 5.16
C LEU A 34 3.27 10.11 4.32
N GLY A 35 4.52 9.98 3.87
CA GLY A 35 4.98 8.78 3.17
C GLY A 35 4.99 7.54 4.08
N ILE A 36 5.43 7.69 5.34
CA ILE A 36 5.38 6.61 6.33
C ILE A 36 3.93 6.30 6.73
N GLU A 37 3.08 7.30 6.87
CA GLU A 37 1.65 7.09 7.13
C GLU A 37 0.96 6.35 5.99
N THR A 38 1.27 6.72 4.75
CA THR A 38 0.79 5.98 3.57
C THR A 38 1.23 4.53 3.64
N LEU A 39 2.49 4.27 4.03
CA LEU A 39 3.00 2.92 4.18
C LEU A 39 2.31 2.13 5.30
N LEU A 40 1.94 2.78 6.41
CA LEU A 40 1.17 2.18 7.51
C LEU A 40 -0.21 1.71 7.02
N TYR A 41 -0.92 2.54 6.24
CA TYR A 41 -2.19 2.17 5.65
C TYR A 41 -2.04 1.09 4.57
N VAL A 42 -1.02 1.16 3.72
CA VAL A 42 -0.70 0.10 2.73
C VAL A 42 -0.44 -1.23 3.44
N ALA A 43 0.24 -1.21 4.58
CA ALA A 43 0.55 -2.40 5.36
C ALA A 43 -0.62 -2.89 6.23
N GLY A 44 -1.73 -2.14 6.29
CA GLY A 44 -2.86 -2.44 7.16
C GLY A 44 -2.47 -2.53 8.64
N THR A 45 -1.53 -1.69 9.10
CA THR A 45 -0.97 -1.78 10.45
C THR A 45 -0.62 -0.43 11.06
N ARG A 46 -0.65 -0.35 12.39
CA ARG A 46 -0.20 0.82 13.17
C ARG A 46 1.28 0.75 13.57
N GLN A 47 1.94 -0.38 13.32
CA GLN A 47 3.34 -0.58 13.71
C GLN A 47 4.28 -0.18 12.57
N ILE A 48 5.07 0.87 12.78
CA ILE A 48 6.02 1.39 11.78
C ILE A 48 7.00 0.32 11.33
N GLU A 49 7.57 -0.45 12.26
CA GLU A 49 8.53 -1.52 11.93
C GLU A 49 7.94 -2.57 10.97
N ARG A 50 6.68 -2.95 11.17
CA ARG A 50 5.97 -3.87 10.29
C ARG A 50 5.68 -3.22 8.93
N ALA A 51 5.26 -1.96 8.92
CA ALA A 51 4.99 -1.22 7.69
C ALA A 51 6.24 -1.05 6.82
N LEU A 52 7.42 -0.81 7.42
CA LEU A 52 8.68 -0.70 6.68
C LEU A 52 9.03 -1.95 5.85
N ARG A 53 8.50 -3.13 6.21
CA ARG A 53 8.66 -4.36 5.43
C ARG A 53 7.94 -4.33 4.08
N PHE A 54 7.00 -3.40 3.89
CA PHE A 54 6.31 -3.12 2.63
C PHE A 54 7.06 -2.12 1.75
N GLY A 55 8.12 -1.50 2.27
CA GLY A 55 9.02 -0.67 1.48
C GLY A 55 9.90 -1.49 0.52
N ILE A 56 10.54 -0.79 -0.41
CA ILE A 56 11.54 -1.39 -1.30
C ILE A 56 12.76 -1.89 -0.51
N LYS A 57 13.40 -2.95 -1.01
CA LYS A 57 14.59 -3.58 -0.39
C LYS A 57 15.83 -3.30 -1.23
N ARG A 58 17.02 -3.62 -0.69
CA ARG A 58 18.24 -3.61 -1.52
C ARG A 58 18.15 -4.70 -2.59
N GLY A 59 18.59 -4.38 -3.81
CA GLY A 59 18.57 -5.28 -4.96
C GLY A 59 17.45 -4.94 -5.95
N GLU A 60 17.04 -5.93 -6.74
CA GLU A 60 15.99 -5.76 -7.74
C GLU A 60 14.61 -5.73 -7.09
N ASN A 61 13.78 -4.76 -7.49
CA ASN A 61 12.43 -4.58 -6.96
C ASN A 61 11.45 -4.33 -8.10
N LYS A 62 10.25 -4.87 -7.96
CA LYS A 62 9.07 -4.32 -8.62
C LYS A 62 8.51 -3.22 -7.72
N VAL A 63 8.43 -1.99 -8.22
CA VAL A 63 8.16 -0.82 -7.38
C VAL A 63 6.83 -0.19 -7.76
N ALA A 64 6.05 0.15 -6.74
CA ALA A 64 4.94 1.09 -6.87
C ALA A 64 5.33 2.42 -6.21
N LEU A 65 5.13 3.51 -6.94
CA LEU A 65 5.38 4.87 -6.47
C LEU A 65 4.04 5.57 -6.28
N ILE A 66 3.81 6.07 -5.08
CA ILE A 66 2.67 6.95 -4.76
C ILE A 66 3.26 8.35 -4.60
N VAL A 67 2.77 9.28 -5.42
CA VAL A 67 3.13 10.69 -5.37
C VAL A 67 1.91 11.44 -4.87
N ILE A 68 2.05 12.08 -3.71
CA ILE A 68 1.00 12.90 -3.10
C ILE A 68 1.47 14.34 -3.19
N GLY A 69 0.74 15.16 -3.94
CA GLY A 69 1.02 16.59 -4.10
C GLY A 69 -0.26 17.41 -3.90
N LEU A 70 -0.09 18.69 -3.60
CA LEU A 70 -1.19 19.64 -3.58
C LEU A 70 -1.56 20.02 -5.01
N GLU A 71 -2.85 20.23 -5.26
CA GLU A 71 -3.35 20.71 -6.54
C GLU A 71 -2.66 22.04 -6.92
N GLY A 72 -2.12 22.13 -8.14
CA GLY A 72 -1.35 23.29 -8.60
C GLY A 72 0.14 23.29 -8.21
N GLY A 73 0.63 22.27 -7.51
CA GLY A 73 2.05 22.06 -7.26
C GLY A 73 2.81 21.80 -8.56
N LYS A 74 3.54 22.80 -9.04
CA LYS A 74 4.40 22.72 -10.25
C LYS A 74 5.68 21.92 -9.95
N THR A 75 5.55 20.65 -9.61
CA THR A 75 6.72 19.77 -9.48
C THR A 75 6.69 18.75 -10.61
N ASN A 76 7.77 18.68 -11.41
CA ASN A 76 7.97 17.63 -12.41
C ASN A 76 8.39 16.30 -11.76
N ALA A 77 7.98 16.05 -10.51
CA ALA A 77 8.41 14.89 -9.73
C ALA A 77 8.08 13.57 -10.44
N ILE A 78 6.95 13.52 -11.15
CA ILE A 78 6.59 12.35 -11.96
C ILE A 78 7.59 12.18 -13.10
N GLY A 79 7.95 13.25 -13.83
CA GLY A 79 8.92 13.19 -14.92
C GLY A 79 10.29 12.71 -14.45
N GLU A 80 10.80 13.26 -13.35
CA GLU A 80 12.08 12.83 -12.75
C GLU A 80 12.04 11.36 -12.30
N LEU A 81 10.92 10.89 -11.74
CA LEU A 81 10.77 9.49 -11.35
C LEU A 81 10.76 8.54 -12.56
N ARG A 82 10.16 8.97 -13.68
CA ARG A 82 10.11 8.18 -14.92
C ARG A 82 11.50 7.92 -15.51
N GLU A 83 12.43 8.85 -15.34
CA GLU A 83 13.82 8.66 -15.77
C GLU A 83 14.57 7.60 -14.95
N LEU A 84 14.07 7.27 -13.75
CA LEU A 84 14.69 6.33 -12.82
C LEU A 84 14.10 4.92 -12.86
N ILE A 85 12.97 4.71 -13.56
CA ILE A 85 12.25 3.43 -13.56
C ILE A 85 11.89 2.98 -14.98
N SER A 86 11.73 1.67 -15.14
CA SER A 86 11.01 1.11 -16.28
C SER A 86 9.53 0.97 -15.91
N GLU A 87 8.65 1.70 -16.60
CA GLU A 87 7.21 1.69 -16.32
C GLU A 87 6.53 0.44 -16.86
N ASP A 88 5.92 -0.35 -15.98
CA ASP A 88 4.91 -1.35 -16.33
C ASP A 88 3.67 -1.15 -15.43
N PRO A 89 2.53 -0.68 -15.99
CA PRO A 89 1.34 -0.39 -15.19
C PRO A 89 0.74 -1.64 -14.53
N ARG A 90 1.03 -2.84 -15.05
CA ARG A 90 0.50 -4.12 -14.55
C ARG A 90 1.18 -4.57 -13.26
N VAL A 91 2.33 -3.97 -12.94
CA VAL A 91 3.08 -4.30 -11.72
C VAL A 91 2.26 -4.04 -10.46
N ILE A 92 1.24 -3.17 -10.49
CA ILE A 92 0.36 -2.93 -9.34
C ILE A 92 -0.75 -3.98 -9.19
N ASP A 93 -1.09 -4.70 -10.27
CA ASP A 93 -2.26 -5.57 -10.30
C ASP A 93 -2.09 -6.76 -9.34
N TYR A 94 -3.21 -7.21 -8.79
CA TYR A 94 -3.25 -8.46 -8.05
C TYR A 94 -3.16 -9.61 -9.04
N THR A 95 -2.26 -10.57 -8.76
CA THR A 95 -2.06 -11.77 -9.58
C THR A 95 -1.80 -12.96 -8.69
N GLU A 96 -2.02 -14.17 -9.21
CA GLU A 96 -1.72 -15.42 -8.49
C GLU A 96 -0.26 -15.50 -8.01
N LEU A 97 0.68 -14.91 -8.76
CA LEU A 97 2.10 -14.85 -8.37
C LEU A 97 2.34 -14.06 -7.07
N LYS A 98 1.44 -13.13 -6.72
CA LYS A 98 1.53 -12.32 -5.51
C LYS A 98 0.74 -12.88 -4.33
N LYS A 99 -0.26 -13.74 -4.61
CA LYS A 99 -1.20 -14.30 -3.63
C LYS A 99 -0.51 -14.74 -2.34
N GLU A 100 0.49 -15.63 -2.45
CA GLU A 100 1.15 -16.21 -1.28
C GLU A 100 1.91 -15.16 -0.44
N ARG A 101 2.54 -14.17 -1.09
CA ARG A 101 3.23 -13.06 -0.41
C ARG A 101 2.24 -12.14 0.30
N ILE A 102 1.12 -11.81 -0.35
CA ILE A 102 0.07 -10.96 0.21
C ILE A 102 -0.60 -11.66 1.41
N VAL A 103 -1.03 -12.92 1.25
CA VAL A 103 -1.65 -13.71 2.33
C VAL A 103 -0.75 -13.73 3.56
N ARG A 104 0.54 -13.99 3.39
CA ARG A 104 1.51 -13.95 4.49
C ARG A 104 1.69 -12.55 5.08
N ALA A 105 1.84 -11.51 4.27
CA ALA A 105 2.12 -10.16 4.76
C ALA A 105 0.97 -9.59 5.61
N PHE A 106 -0.27 -9.92 5.23
CA PHE A 106 -1.49 -9.49 5.91
C PHE A 106 -1.99 -10.46 6.97
N ASN A 107 -1.32 -11.60 7.17
CA ASN A 107 -1.78 -12.70 8.03
C ASN A 107 -3.22 -13.13 7.72
N ILE A 108 -3.55 -13.24 6.43
CA ILE A 108 -4.86 -13.73 5.98
C ILE A 108 -4.91 -15.23 6.28
N THR A 109 -5.91 -15.65 7.03
CA THR A 109 -6.06 -17.04 7.47
C THR A 109 -6.75 -17.89 6.41
N PRO A 110 -6.52 -19.22 6.42
CA PRO A 110 -7.27 -20.15 5.57
C PRO A 110 -8.79 -20.04 5.75
N GLN A 111 -9.25 -19.81 6.99
CA GLN A 111 -10.66 -19.65 7.33
C GLN A 111 -11.27 -18.39 6.71
N GLU A 112 -10.54 -17.28 6.68
CA GLU A 112 -10.98 -16.08 5.98
C GLU A 112 -11.11 -16.34 4.47
N ILE A 113 -10.15 -17.04 3.87
CA ILE A 113 -10.19 -17.40 2.45
C ILE A 113 -11.34 -18.36 2.16
N GLU A 114 -11.56 -19.37 3.00
CA GLU A 114 -12.69 -20.31 2.87
C GLU A 114 -14.05 -19.58 2.94
N ALA A 115 -14.16 -18.55 3.79
CA ALA A 115 -15.38 -17.81 3.97
C ALA A 115 -15.75 -16.90 2.78
N VAL A 116 -14.75 -16.30 2.10
CA VAL A 116 -15.00 -15.31 1.04
C VAL A 116 -14.59 -15.75 -0.37
N GLY A 117 -13.80 -16.82 -0.51
CA GLY A 117 -13.19 -17.22 -1.76
C GLY A 117 -11.82 -16.58 -2.02
N GLU A 118 -10.97 -17.24 -2.80
CA GLU A 118 -9.62 -16.76 -3.11
C GLU A 118 -9.63 -15.45 -3.93
N GLU A 119 -10.64 -15.26 -4.78
CA GLU A 119 -10.84 -14.06 -5.58
C GLU A 119 -11.10 -12.81 -4.73
N LYS A 120 -11.45 -13.00 -3.45
CA LYS A 120 -11.74 -11.94 -2.48
C LYS A 120 -10.56 -11.58 -1.58
N ILE A 121 -9.38 -12.17 -1.79
CA ILE A 121 -8.15 -11.77 -1.09
C ILE A 121 -7.89 -10.25 -1.17
N PRO A 122 -8.05 -9.58 -2.33
CA PRO A 122 -7.93 -8.12 -2.40
C PRO A 122 -8.94 -7.36 -1.52
N ASP A 123 -10.15 -7.88 -1.37
CA ASP A 123 -11.18 -7.26 -0.53
C ASP A 123 -10.82 -7.39 0.97
N LEU A 124 -10.24 -8.53 1.40
CA LEU A 124 -9.69 -8.71 2.75
C LEU A 124 -8.53 -7.73 3.04
N VAL A 125 -7.67 -7.46 2.05
CA VAL A 125 -6.62 -6.45 2.18
C VAL A 125 -7.22 -5.05 2.38
N LEU A 126 -8.22 -4.68 1.59
CA LEU A 126 -8.93 -3.40 1.74
C LEU A 126 -9.58 -3.26 3.12
N GLU A 127 -10.09 -4.34 3.70
CA GLU A 127 -10.60 -4.36 5.07
C GLU A 127 -9.52 -3.97 6.08
N ARG A 128 -8.31 -4.55 5.99
CA ARG A 128 -7.19 -4.19 6.88
C ARG A 128 -6.79 -2.73 6.76
N VAL A 129 -6.81 -2.17 5.54
CA VAL A 129 -6.59 -0.73 5.31
C VAL A 129 -7.67 0.09 6.01
N ALA A 130 -8.95 -0.29 5.87
CA ALA A 130 -10.06 0.42 6.49
C ALA A 130 -9.99 0.43 8.03
N LEU A 131 -9.57 -0.68 8.64
CA LEU A 131 -9.52 -0.87 10.08
C LEU A 131 -8.32 -0.19 10.77
N THR A 132 -7.23 0.08 10.05
CA THR A 132 -5.97 0.60 10.61
C THR A 132 -6.13 1.90 11.42
N GLY A 133 -7.06 2.77 11.03
CA GLY A 133 -7.34 4.04 11.69
C GLY A 133 -8.49 4.00 12.71
N LEU A 134 -9.18 2.87 12.88
CA LEU A 134 -10.42 2.77 13.67
C LEU A 134 -10.22 2.19 15.07
N THR A 135 -9.18 1.38 15.30
CA THR A 135 -8.89 0.79 16.60
C THR A 135 -8.19 1.81 17.51
N ARG A 136 -8.87 2.22 18.58
CA ARG A 136 -8.34 3.04 19.68
C ARG A 136 -7.53 2.19 20.65
#